data_AF-A0A8J6U3H4-F1
#
_entry.id   AF-A0A8J6U3H4-F1
#
_cell.length_a   1.000
_cell.length_b   1.000
_cell.length_c   1.000
_cell.angle_alpha   90.00
_cell.angle_beta   90.00
_cell.angle_gamma   90.00
#
_symmetry.space_group_name_H-M   'P 1'
#
loop_
_entity.id
_entity.type
_entity.pdbx_description
1 polymer ?
#
loop_
_entity_poly.entity_id
_entity_poly.type
_entity_poly.pdbx_seq_one_letter_code
_entity_poly.pdbx_strand_id
1 'polypeptide(L)'
;MTPTPHPLDRLTADEIRSARRIIDEHGLLSPTTRFPLLALEEPPKAEVLAFRPGDPIDRRVRALWLDVATGAARSVVASLTRGVVDTDVPVDPAVDGQPPIMLEELQTVDEIVKADVG
;
A
#
# COMPACT_ATOMS: atom_id res chain seq x y z
N MET A 1 -28.60 8.76 0.17
CA MET A 1 -28.06 7.39 0.23
C MET A 1 -26.86 7.37 -0.68
N THR A 2 -25.65 7.28 -0.13
CA THR A 2 -24.43 7.18 -0.92
C THR A 2 -24.50 5.85 -1.70
N PRO A 3 -24.30 5.84 -3.03
CA PRO A 3 -24.33 4.60 -3.78
C PRO A 3 -23.30 3.61 -3.23
N THR A 4 -23.64 2.32 -3.17
CA THR A 4 -22.68 1.26 -2.83
C THR A 4 -21.52 1.35 -3.81
N PRO A 5 -20.27 1.53 -3.33
CA PRO A 5 -19.12 1.69 -4.22
C PRO A 5 -18.95 0.43 -5.06
N HIS A 6 -18.68 0.64 -6.35
CA HIS A 6 -18.35 -0.44 -7.27
C HIS A 6 -17.03 -1.10 -6.83
N PRO A 7 -16.84 -2.42 -7.04
CA PRO A 7 -15.62 -3.14 -6.70
C PRO A 7 -14.32 -2.48 -7.14
N LEU A 8 -14.34 -1.87 -8.33
CA LEU A 8 -13.20 -1.21 -8.97
C LEU A 8 -13.17 0.31 -8.74
N ASP A 9 -14.05 0.84 -7.89
CA ASP A 9 -13.96 2.25 -7.53
C ASP A 9 -12.63 2.53 -6.84
N ARG A 10 -12.05 3.69 -7.18
CA ARG A 10 -10.81 4.18 -6.58
C ARG A 10 -10.93 4.22 -5.06
N LEU A 11 -9.79 4.08 -4.39
CA LEU A 11 -9.73 4.25 -2.95
C LEU A 11 -10.17 5.67 -2.56
N THR A 12 -11.03 5.75 -1.55
CA THR A 12 -11.38 7.02 -0.93
C THR A 12 -10.28 7.48 0.04
N ALA A 13 -10.32 8.75 0.46
CA ALA A 13 -9.39 9.26 1.47
C ALA A 13 -9.52 8.51 2.82
N ASP A 14 -10.73 8.13 3.21
CA ASP A 14 -10.98 7.40 4.45
C ASP A 14 -10.48 5.96 4.39
N GLU A 15 -10.55 5.34 3.20
CA GLU A 15 -9.97 4.04 2.93
C GLU A 15 -8.44 4.05 3.02
N ILE A 16 -7.79 5.09 2.47
CA ILE A 16 -6.33 5.26 2.57
C ILE A 16 -5.92 5.45 4.04
N ARG A 17 -6.64 6.26 4.82
CA ARG A 17 -6.38 6.43 6.26
C ARG A 17 -6.59 5.12 7.02
N SER A 18 -7.65 4.38 6.68
CA SER A 18 -7.96 3.09 7.30
C SER A 18 -6.91 2.04 6.98
N ALA A 19 -6.41 2.00 5.75
CA ALA A 19 -5.30 1.13 5.34
C ALA A 19 -4.08 1.35 6.24
N ARG A 20 -3.63 2.61 6.37
CA ARG A 20 -2.51 2.95 7.25
C ARG A 20 -2.76 2.50 8.69
N ARG A 21 -3.94 2.80 9.24
CA ARG A 21 -4.30 2.43 10.61
C ARG A 21 -4.27 0.92 10.83
N ILE A 22 -4.86 0.13 9.92
CA ILE A 22 -4.89 -1.34 10.03
C ILE A 22 -3.48 -1.91 10.02
N ILE A 23 -2.62 -1.43 9.12
CA ILE A 23 -1.22 -1.90 9.02
C ILE A 23 -0.43 -1.51 10.28
N ASP A 24 -0.65 -0.31 10.82
CA ASP A 24 -0.06 0.17 12.09
C ASP A 24 -0.48 -0.69 13.29
N GLU A 25 -1.78 -0.99 13.41
CA GLU A 25 -2.36 -1.82 14.48
C GLU A 25 -1.80 -3.25 14.47
N HIS A 26 -1.29 -3.73 13.33
CA HIS A 26 -0.60 -5.02 13.21
C HIS A 26 0.91 -4.96 13.48
N GLY A 27 1.43 -3.80 13.93
CA GLY A 27 2.83 -3.62 14.29
C GLY A 27 3.79 -3.58 13.09
N LEU A 28 3.26 -3.32 11.89
CA LEU A 28 4.03 -3.33 10.65
C LEU A 28 4.55 -1.94 10.27
N LEU A 29 4.51 -0.94 11.15
CA LEU A 29 5.03 0.39 10.84
C LEU A 29 6.04 0.86 11.87
N SER A 30 7.06 1.54 11.38
CA SER A 30 8.05 2.31 12.15
C SER A 30 7.96 3.80 11.78
N PRO A 31 8.57 4.72 12.56
CA PRO A 31 8.64 6.13 12.19
C PRO A 31 9.33 6.41 10.83
N THR A 32 10.19 5.49 10.38
CA THR A 32 10.94 5.55 9.12
C THR A 32 10.26 4.79 7.99
N THR A 33 9.08 4.23 8.24
CA THR A 33 8.28 3.58 7.19
C THR A 33 7.71 4.61 6.22
N ARG A 34 7.78 4.28 4.93
CA ARG A 34 7.12 4.99 3.83
C ARG A 34 6.33 4.01 2.97
N PHE A 35 5.35 4.53 2.22
CA PHE A 35 4.51 3.74 1.31
C PHE A 35 4.79 4.14 -0.14
N PRO A 36 5.82 3.60 -0.79
CA PRO A 36 6.04 3.76 -2.23
C PRO A 36 4.81 3.43 -3.10
N LEU A 37 3.97 2.49 -2.64
CA LEU A 37 2.71 2.14 -3.30
C LEU A 37 1.62 1.89 -2.26
N LEU A 38 0.44 2.46 -2.51
CA LEU A 38 -0.81 2.05 -1.88
C LEU A 38 -1.91 2.07 -2.92
N ALA A 39 -2.45 0.89 -3.25
CA ALA A 39 -3.43 0.72 -4.32
C ALA A 39 -4.57 -0.19 -3.88
N LEU A 40 -5.69 -0.09 -4.60
CA LEU A 40 -6.78 -1.07 -4.49
C LEU A 40 -6.22 -2.45 -4.87
N GLU A 41 -6.39 -3.44 -3.99
CA GLU A 41 -6.20 -4.83 -4.38
C GLU A 41 -7.49 -5.27 -5.05
N GLU A 42 -7.46 -5.33 -6.38
CA GLU A 42 -8.65 -5.67 -7.16
C GLU A 42 -9.21 -7.04 -6.72
N PRO A 43 -10.54 -7.14 -6.53
CA PRO A 43 -11.17 -8.42 -6.28
C PRO A 43 -10.95 -9.40 -7.44
N PRO A 44 -11.09 -10.71 -7.20
CA PRO A 44 -11.05 -11.69 -8.28
C PRO A 44 -12.01 -11.32 -9.41
N LYS A 45 -11.56 -11.46 -10.65
CA LYS A 45 -12.34 -11.09 -11.86
C LYS A 45 -13.75 -11.68 -11.86
N ALA A 46 -13.92 -12.90 -11.37
CA ALA A 46 -15.23 -13.56 -11.29
C ALA A 46 -16.20 -12.82 -10.35
N GLU A 47 -15.71 -12.30 -9.21
CA GLU A 47 -16.52 -11.50 -8.28
C GLU A 47 -16.90 -10.16 -8.90
N VAL A 48 -15.96 -9.50 -9.59
CA VAL A 48 -16.24 -8.25 -10.30
C VAL A 48 -17.32 -8.44 -11.37
N LEU A 49 -17.26 -9.53 -12.14
CA LEU A 49 -18.26 -9.83 -13.18
C LEU A 49 -19.63 -10.22 -12.62
N ALA A 50 -19.68 -10.78 -11.40
CA ALA A 50 -20.91 -11.17 -10.74
C ALA A 50 -21.57 -10.03 -9.95
N PHE A 51 -20.83 -8.96 -9.64
CA PHE A 51 -21.26 -7.86 -8.79
C PHE A 51 -22.53 -7.16 -9.31
N ARG A 52 -23.46 -6.93 -8.39
CA ARG A 52 -24.62 -6.06 -8.57
C ARG A 52 -24.59 -4.95 -7.53
N PRO A 53 -25.07 -3.72 -7.86
CA PRO A 53 -25.17 -2.66 -6.87
C PRO A 53 -25.94 -3.11 -5.62
N GLY A 54 -25.28 -3.03 -4.46
CA GLY A 54 -25.82 -3.50 -3.17
C GLY A 54 -25.20 -4.79 -2.65
N ASP A 55 -24.49 -5.56 -3.50
CA ASP A 55 -23.78 -6.74 -3.05
C ASP A 55 -22.64 -6.36 -2.07
N PRO A 56 -22.41 -7.16 -1.01
CA PRO A 56 -21.28 -6.94 -0.13
C PRO A 56 -19.98 -7.19 -0.89
N ILE A 57 -18.97 -6.36 -0.60
CA ILE A 57 -17.62 -6.54 -1.15
C ILE A 57 -16.58 -6.34 -0.06
N ASP A 58 -15.59 -7.23 -0.06
CA ASP A 58 -14.37 -7.02 0.72
C ASP A 58 -13.42 -6.10 -0.04
N ARG A 59 -13.34 -4.84 0.40
CA ARG A 59 -12.41 -3.87 -0.17
C ARG A 59 -11.06 -4.08 0.48
N ARG A 60 -10.07 -4.43 -0.35
CA ARG A 60 -8.71 -4.71 0.07
C ARG A 60 -7.75 -3.71 -0.56
N VAL A 61 -6.62 -3.50 0.11
CA VAL A 61 -5.54 -2.65 -0.37
C VAL A 61 -4.26 -3.44 -0.41
N ARG A 62 -3.43 -3.15 -1.41
CA ARG A 62 -2.03 -3.55 -1.43
C ARG A 62 -1.16 -2.35 -1.08
N ALA A 63 -0.36 -2.52 -0.05
CA ALA A 63 0.70 -1.61 0.33
C ALA A 63 2.04 -2.25 -0.01
N LEU A 64 2.91 -1.52 -0.69
CA LEU A 64 4.34 -1.76 -0.62
C LEU A 64 4.90 -0.71 0.33
N TRP A 65 5.48 -1.15 1.43
CA TRP A 65 6.16 -0.26 2.37
C TRP A 65 7.65 -0.53 2.40
N LEU A 66 8.41 0.55 2.66
CA LEU A 66 9.86 0.59 2.74
C LEU A 66 10.25 1.28 4.06
N ASP A 67 11.06 0.64 4.87
CA ASP A 67 11.74 1.30 5.98
C ASP A 67 13.03 1.96 5.46
N VAL A 68 13.00 3.28 5.32
CA VAL A 68 14.12 4.03 4.70
C VAL A 68 15.40 4.03 5.54
N ALA A 69 15.33 3.66 6.82
CA ALA A 69 16.52 3.57 7.66
C ALA A 69 17.26 2.23 7.49
N THR A 70 16.57 1.17 7.09
CA THR A 70 17.15 -0.19 6.97
C THR A 70 17.15 -0.74 5.56
N GLY A 71 16.35 -0.16 4.66
CA GLY A 71 16.10 -0.69 3.32
C GLY A 71 15.14 -1.89 3.28
N ALA A 72 14.59 -2.32 4.43
CA ALA A 72 13.65 -3.43 4.47
C ALA A 72 12.33 -3.05 3.78
N ALA A 73 11.87 -3.90 2.86
CA ALA A 73 10.62 -3.71 2.14
C ALA A 73 9.68 -4.90 2.30
N ARG A 74 8.37 -4.66 2.29
CA ARG A 74 7.35 -5.73 2.36
C ARG A 74 6.11 -5.38 1.55
N SER A 75 5.50 -6.38 0.93
CA SER A 75 4.20 -6.28 0.29
C SER A 75 3.12 -6.79 1.25
N VAL A 76 2.17 -5.93 1.57
CA VAL A 76 1.09 -6.19 2.53
C VAL A 76 -0.24 -6.06 1.81
N VAL A 77 -1.12 -7.04 1.97
CA VAL A 77 -2.53 -6.92 1.58
C VAL A 77 -3.38 -6.85 2.84
N ALA A 78 -4.20 -5.80 2.97
CA ALA A 78 -5.10 -5.61 4.10
C ALA A 78 -6.54 -5.46 3.64
N SER A 79 -7.47 -6.06 4.38
CA SER A 79 -8.91 -5.88 4.21
C SER A 79 -9.40 -4.68 5.01
N LEU A 80 -9.96 -3.70 4.32
CA LEU A 80 -10.60 -2.53 4.91
C LEU A 80 -11.97 -2.88 5.49
N THR A 81 -12.67 -3.87 4.89
CA THR A 81 -13.98 -4.32 5.35
C THR A 81 -13.87 -5.15 6.64
N ARG A 82 -12.85 -6.02 6.76
CA ARG A 82 -12.64 -6.90 7.92
C ARG A 82 -11.69 -6.31 8.96
N GLY A 83 -10.87 -5.32 8.60
CA GLY A 83 -9.90 -4.69 9.50
C GLY A 83 -8.70 -5.58 9.82
N VAL A 84 -8.28 -6.43 8.89
CA VAL A 84 -7.21 -7.43 9.10
C VAL A 84 -6.17 -7.39 7.99
N VAL A 85 -4.96 -7.81 8.30
CA VAL A 85 -3.92 -8.07 7.29
C VAL A 85 -4.09 -9.49 6.76
N ASP A 86 -4.34 -9.63 5.45
CA ASP A 86 -4.51 -10.93 4.79
C ASP A 86 -3.18 -11.57 4.43
N THR A 87 -2.22 -10.76 3.96
CA THR A 87 -0.87 -11.22 3.62
C THR A 87 0.15 -10.17 3.99
N ASP A 88 1.32 -10.65 4.38
CA ASP A 88 2.49 -9.83 4.69
C ASP A 88 3.74 -10.60 4.27
N VAL A 89 4.39 -10.13 3.21
CA VAL A 89 5.49 -10.84 2.55
C VAL A 89 6.71 -9.92 2.44
N PRO A 90 7.90 -10.31 2.96
CA PRO A 90 9.12 -9.56 2.71
C PRO A 90 9.43 -9.50 1.21
N VAL A 91 9.96 -8.37 0.76
CA VAL A 91 10.44 -8.18 -0.61
C VAL A 91 11.96 -8.23 -0.59
N ASP A 92 12.55 -9.16 -1.32
CA ASP A 92 13.99 -9.22 -1.54
C ASP A 92 14.34 -8.43 -2.79
N PRO A 93 15.01 -7.27 -2.66
CA PRO A 93 15.28 -6.44 -3.83
C PRO A 93 16.21 -7.08 -4.87
N ALA A 94 16.99 -8.10 -4.48
CA ALA A 94 17.85 -8.83 -5.42
C ALA A 94 17.08 -9.81 -6.31
N VAL A 95 15.87 -10.23 -5.89
CA VAL A 95 15.05 -11.24 -6.59
C VAL A 95 13.76 -10.63 -7.12
N ASP A 96 13.06 -9.85 -6.30
CA ASP A 96 11.73 -9.29 -6.56
C ASP A 96 11.79 -7.90 -7.21
N GLY A 97 12.95 -7.25 -7.15
CA GLY A 97 13.17 -5.88 -7.59
C GLY A 97 12.95 -4.85 -6.48
N GLN A 98 13.44 -3.63 -6.72
CA GLN A 98 13.33 -2.52 -5.77
C GLN A 98 11.91 -1.92 -5.73
N PRO A 99 11.48 -1.38 -4.58
CA PRO A 99 10.30 -0.53 -4.53
C PRO A 99 10.37 0.66 -5.49
N PRO A 100 9.22 1.22 -5.92
CA PRO A 100 9.19 2.43 -6.73
C PRO A 100 9.90 3.61 -6.06
N ILE A 101 10.57 4.42 -6.87
CA ILE A 101 11.17 5.68 -6.41
C ILE A 101 10.08 6.61 -5.88
N MET A 102 10.34 7.18 -4.70
CA MET A 102 9.52 8.16 -4.02
C MET A 102 9.99 9.58 -4.30
N LEU A 103 9.08 10.55 -4.13
CA LEU A 103 9.41 11.96 -4.33
C LEU A 103 10.49 12.46 -3.36
N GLU A 104 10.50 11.98 -2.11
CA GLU A 104 11.52 12.35 -1.12
C GLU A 104 12.93 11.92 -1.55
N GLU A 105 13.06 10.76 -2.22
CA GLU A 105 14.36 10.26 -2.68
C GLU A 105 14.94 11.15 -3.79
N LEU A 106 14.10 11.70 -4.68
CA LEU A 106 14.55 12.65 -5.70
C LEU A 106 15.16 13.91 -5.09
N GLN A 107 14.63 14.36 -3.95
CA GLN A 107 15.17 15.52 -3.22
C GLN A 107 16.49 15.14 -2.53
N THR A 108 16.53 14.00 -1.84
CA THR A 108 17.71 13.52 -1.14
C THR A 108 18.89 13.28 -2.09
N VAL A 109 18.66 12.73 -3.28
CA VAL A 109 19.71 12.51 -4.28
C VAL A 109 20.34 13.84 -4.73
N ASP A 110 19.54 14.88 -4.97
CA ASP A 110 20.05 16.20 -5.38
C ASP A 110 20.95 16.81 -4.30
N GLU A 111 20.53 16.73 -3.04
CA GLU A 111 21.30 17.24 -1.89
C GLU A 111 22.63 16.50 -1.71
N ILE A 112 22.61 15.16 -1.78
CA ILE A 112 23.80 14.31 -1.62
C ILE A 112 24.82 14.62 -2.72
N VAL A 113 24.39 14.60 -3.99
CA VAL A 113 25.31 14.78 -5.13
C VAL A 113 25.95 16.17 -5.09
N LYS A 114 25.21 17.22 -4.69
CA LYS A 114 25.77 18.57 -4.57
C LYS A 114 26.71 18.76 -3.39
N ALA A 115 26.59 17.94 -2.34
CA ALA A 115 27.44 17.99 -1.17
C ALA A 115 28.74 17.16 -1.31
N ASP A 116 28.80 16.29 -2.31
CA ASP A 116 29.98 15.46 -2.59
C ASP A 116 31.15 16.32 -3.10
N VAL A 117 32.33 16.11 -2.51
CA VAL A 117 33.55 16.90 -2.83
C VAL A 117 34.37 16.33 -4.00
N GLY A 118 34.00 15.17 -4.53
CA GLY A 118 34.77 14.39 -5.50
C GLY A 118 35.76 13.41 -4.87
#